data_AF-A0A6B2UW11-F1
#
_entry.id   AF-A0A6B2UW11-F1
#
_cell.length_a   1.000
_cell.length_b   1.000
_cell.length_c   1.000
_cell.angle_alpha   90.00
_cell.angle_beta   90.00
_cell.angle_gamma   90.00
#
_symmetry.space_group_name_H-M   'P 1'
#
loop_
_entity.id
_entity.type
_entity.pdbx_description
1 polymer ?
#
loop_
_entity_poly.entity_id
_entity_poly.type
_entity_poly.pdbx_seq_one_letter_code
_entity_poly.pdbx_strand_id
1 'polypeptide(L)'
;AYVIYTSGSTGTPKGVTVAHRGIGGFVSAAATQYAVGPGDRVLQFSSPSFDASVLELFISVLSGATLVVPPEGPWLGDELAAVLDRHRITHALIPPAALATLPDPADGAARSLSTLIVGAEACPAGLVDRWAPGRRMINSYGP
;
A
#
# COMPACT_ATOMS: atom_id res chain seq x y z
N ALA A 1 2.14 14.63 -10.96
CA ALA A 1 3.29 14.24 -11.81
C ALA A 1 4.44 13.96 -10.87
N TYR A 2 5.34 13.06 -11.23
CA TYR A 2 6.50 12.74 -10.39
C TYR A 2 7.67 12.26 -11.22
N VAL A 3 8.86 12.32 -10.63
CA VAL A 3 10.06 11.66 -11.10
C VAL A 3 10.61 10.81 -9.97
N ILE A 4 10.79 9.52 -10.21
CA ILE A 4 11.39 8.59 -9.25
C ILE A 4 12.63 7.97 -9.87
N TYR A 5 13.72 7.97 -9.10
CA TYR A 5 14.98 7.39 -9.54
C TYR A 5 15.04 5.91 -9.16
N THR A 6 15.38 5.07 -10.14
CA THR A 6 15.56 3.63 -9.96
C THR A 6 16.99 3.22 -10.24
N SER A 7 17.39 2.03 -9.75
CA SER A 7 18.73 1.50 -10.00
C SER A 7 18.97 1.31 -11.50
N GLY A 8 20.03 1.92 -12.01
CA GLY A 8 20.47 1.73 -13.39
C GLY A 8 21.48 0.60 -13.50
N SER A 9 21.39 -0.19 -14.56
CA SER A 9 22.38 -1.26 -14.86
C SER A 9 23.81 -0.75 -15.06
N THR A 10 23.99 0.56 -15.25
CA THR A 10 25.29 1.23 -15.43
C THR A 10 25.84 1.86 -14.13
N GLY A 11 25.18 1.64 -12.98
CA GLY A 11 25.54 2.27 -11.70
C GLY A 11 25.06 3.72 -11.54
N THR A 12 24.58 4.35 -12.60
CA THR A 12 23.93 5.67 -12.53
C THR A 12 22.40 5.49 -12.47
N PRO A 13 21.71 6.02 -11.43
CA PRO A 13 20.26 5.93 -11.33
C PRO A 13 19.54 6.56 -12.53
N LYS A 14 18.44 5.94 -12.97
CA LYS A 14 17.60 6.44 -14.08
C LYS A 14 16.32 7.06 -13.54
N GLY A 15 15.97 8.26 -14.00
CA GLY A 15 14.75 8.94 -13.61
C GLY A 15 13.55 8.50 -14.46
N VAL A 16 12.57 7.84 -13.84
CA VAL A 16 11.28 7.52 -14.46
C VAL A 16 10.37 8.72 -14.31
N THR A 17 9.96 9.34 -15.42
CA THR A 17 9.11 10.54 -15.43
C THR A 17 7.66 10.18 -15.75
N VAL A 18 6.75 10.51 -14.83
CA VAL A 18 5.31 10.31 -15.01
C VAL A 18 4.59 11.66 -15.08
N ALA A 19 4.08 11.97 -16.27
CA ALA A 19 3.38 13.23 -16.55
C ALA A 19 1.98 13.29 -15.91
N HIS A 20 1.51 14.51 -15.62
CA HIS A 20 0.23 14.72 -14.96
C HIS A 20 -0.96 14.15 -15.74
N ARG A 21 -0.91 14.17 -17.08
CA ARG A 21 -2.01 13.78 -17.98
C ARG A 21 -2.61 12.39 -17.71
N GLY A 22 -1.80 11.43 -17.24
CA GLY A 22 -2.24 10.05 -17.01
C GLY A 22 -2.84 9.83 -15.61
N ILE A 23 -2.64 10.77 -14.68
CA ILE A 23 -2.93 10.55 -13.26
C ILE A 23 -4.43 10.46 -13.00
N GLY A 24 -5.23 11.34 -13.60
CA GLY A 24 -6.69 11.33 -13.37
C GLY A 24 -7.34 10.00 -13.76
N GLY A 25 -6.98 9.45 -14.94
CA GLY A 25 -7.46 8.15 -15.39
C GLY A 25 -6.98 7.00 -14.50
N PHE A 26 -5.71 7.02 -14.11
CA PHE A 26 -5.13 6.04 -13.18
C PHE A 26 -5.85 6.04 -11.82
N VAL A 27 -6.04 7.21 -11.22
CA VAL A 27 -6.72 7.38 -9.92
C VAL A 27 -8.13 6.84 -9.99
N SER A 28 -8.89 7.19 -11.04
CA SER A 28 -10.28 6.72 -11.21
C SER A 28 -10.36 5.19 -11.28
N ALA A 29 -9.47 4.56 -12.06
CA ALA A 29 -9.38 3.11 -12.16
C ALA A 29 -8.95 2.47 -10.83
N ALA A 30 -7.92 3.02 -10.18
CA ALA A 30 -7.39 2.52 -8.92
C ALA A 30 -8.42 2.64 -7.78
N ALA A 31 -9.13 3.76 -7.67
CA ALA A 31 -10.17 3.97 -6.67
C ALA A 31 -11.29 2.93 -6.77
N THR A 32 -11.70 2.63 -8.01
CA THR A 32 -12.70 1.60 -8.29
C THR A 32 -12.17 0.19 -7.92
N GLN A 33 -10.96 -0.14 -8.36
CA GLN A 33 -10.35 -1.45 -8.14
C GLN A 33 -10.13 -1.75 -6.65
N TYR A 34 -9.60 -0.77 -5.92
CA TYR A 34 -9.30 -0.85 -4.49
C TYR A 34 -10.51 -0.55 -3.60
N ALA A 35 -11.63 -0.09 -4.18
CA ALA A 35 -12.85 0.27 -3.47
C ALA A 35 -12.62 1.29 -2.35
N VAL A 36 -11.80 2.30 -2.62
CA VAL A 36 -11.47 3.38 -1.67
C VAL A 36 -12.31 4.63 -1.93
N GLY A 37 -12.71 5.32 -0.87
CA GLY A 37 -13.48 6.56 -0.96
C GLY A 37 -13.54 7.34 0.37
N PRO A 38 -14.48 8.30 0.47
CA PRO A 38 -14.65 9.12 1.67
C PRO A 38 -14.88 8.30 2.93
N GLY A 39 -14.14 8.63 4.00
CA GLY A 39 -14.18 7.92 5.28
C GLY A 39 -13.10 6.85 5.44
N ASP A 40 -12.49 6.40 4.33
CA ASP A 40 -11.39 5.46 4.37
C ASP A 40 -10.08 6.11 4.82
N ARG A 41 -9.18 5.24 5.26
CA ARG A 41 -7.89 5.56 5.88
C ARG A 41 -6.82 4.69 5.23
N VAL A 42 -5.99 5.31 4.41
CA VAL A 42 -4.90 4.68 3.66
C VAL A 42 -3.59 4.87 4.43
N LEU A 43 -2.86 3.79 4.68
CA LEU A 43 -1.53 3.87 5.26
C LEU A 43 -0.51 4.35 4.22
N GLN A 44 0.23 5.40 4.55
CA GLN A 44 1.49 5.74 3.88
C GLN A 44 2.58 4.81 4.42
N PHE A 45 2.76 3.64 3.79
CA PHE A 45 3.73 2.62 4.18
C PHE A 45 5.05 2.79 3.42
N SER A 46 4.92 3.07 2.12
CA SER A 46 6.06 3.05 1.22
C SER A 46 6.91 4.31 1.40
N SER A 47 8.23 4.15 1.37
CA SER A 47 9.15 5.28 1.33
C SER A 47 8.84 6.18 0.12
N PRO A 48 8.89 7.52 0.27
CA PRO A 48 8.68 8.48 -0.82
C PRO A 48 9.59 8.27 -2.05
N SER A 49 10.68 7.51 -1.89
CA SER A 49 11.59 7.14 -2.99
C SER A 49 11.05 6.02 -3.89
N PHE A 50 9.95 5.35 -3.52
CA PHE A 50 9.29 4.31 -4.32
C PHE A 50 7.93 4.82 -4.81
N ASP A 51 7.51 4.41 -6.01
CA ASP A 51 6.26 4.87 -6.63
C ASP A 51 5.01 4.30 -5.97
N ALA A 52 5.14 3.19 -5.23
CA ALA A 52 4.15 2.70 -4.29
C ALA A 52 3.64 3.80 -3.32
N SER A 53 4.53 4.69 -2.88
CA SER A 53 4.17 5.85 -2.03
C SER A 53 3.24 6.83 -2.74
N VAL A 54 3.42 6.96 -4.05
CA VAL A 54 2.60 7.82 -4.90
C VAL A 54 1.23 7.19 -5.12
N LEU A 55 1.15 5.87 -5.28
CA LEU A 55 -0.13 5.16 -5.31
C LEU A 55 -0.90 5.39 -4.00
N GLU A 56 -0.28 5.20 -2.84
CA GLU A 56 -0.88 5.44 -1.51
C GLU A 56 -1.45 6.86 -1.39
N LEU A 57 -0.67 7.87 -1.82
CA LEU A 57 -1.10 9.26 -1.85
C LEU A 57 -2.25 9.52 -2.83
N PHE A 58 -2.20 8.92 -4.02
CA PHE A 58 -3.20 9.11 -5.06
C PHE A 58 -4.54 8.47 -4.70
N ILE A 59 -4.53 7.21 -4.26
CA ILE A 59 -5.78 6.53 -3.90
C ILE A 59 -6.41 7.11 -2.63
N SER A 60 -5.63 7.79 -1.81
CA SER A 60 -6.14 8.51 -0.64
C SER A 60 -6.70 9.88 -1.01
N VAL A 61 -5.82 10.86 -1.19
CA VAL A 61 -6.16 12.29 -1.28
C VAL A 61 -7.04 12.57 -2.50
N LEU A 62 -6.80 11.89 -3.62
CA LEU A 62 -7.53 12.14 -4.87
C LEU A 62 -8.86 11.37 -4.94
N SER A 63 -9.12 10.46 -4.00
CA SER A 63 -10.40 9.73 -3.86
C SER A 63 -11.25 10.22 -2.67
N GLY A 64 -10.80 11.25 -1.95
CA GLY A 64 -11.49 11.79 -0.77
C GLY A 64 -11.27 11.00 0.53
N ALA A 65 -10.37 10.03 0.54
CA ALA A 65 -9.96 9.29 1.73
C ALA A 65 -8.87 10.04 2.51
N THR A 66 -8.56 9.57 3.71
CA THR A 66 -7.48 10.11 4.56
C THR A 66 -6.17 9.37 4.28
N LEU A 67 -5.11 10.11 3.96
CA LEU A 67 -3.75 9.58 4.03
C LEU A 67 -3.25 9.63 5.48
N VAL A 68 -2.85 8.49 6.03
CA VAL A 68 -2.26 8.39 7.37
C VAL A 68 -0.76 8.23 7.23
N VAL A 69 0.00 9.18 7.79
CA VAL A 69 1.46 9.18 7.81
C VAL A 69 1.92 8.97 9.26
N PRO A 70 2.22 7.73 9.69
CA PRO A 70 2.74 7.46 11.03
C PRO A 70 4.20 7.98 11.16
N PRO A 71 4.71 8.16 12.39
CA PRO A 71 6.13 8.35 12.61
C PRO A 71 6.96 7.21 12.03
N GLU A 72 8.19 7.52 11.59
CA GLU A 72 9.12 6.51 11.07
C GLU A 72 9.34 5.37 12.08
N GLY A 73 9.39 4.15 11.58
CA GLY A 73 9.76 2.98 12.35
C GLY A 73 10.09 1.81 11.41
N PRO A 74 10.75 0.76 11.91
CA PRO A 74 10.77 -0.51 11.20
C PRO A 74 9.36 -1.10 11.29
N TRP A 75 8.46 -0.71 10.39
CA TRP A 75 7.08 -1.18 10.38
C TRP A 75 7.00 -2.66 9.99
N LEU A 76 7.26 -3.53 10.96
CA LEU A 76 7.19 -4.99 10.89
C LEU A 76 6.56 -5.53 12.17
N GLY A 77 6.05 -6.77 12.11
CA GLY A 77 5.52 -7.50 13.26
C GLY A 77 4.51 -6.70 14.07
N ASP A 78 4.65 -6.77 15.39
CA ASP A 78 3.72 -6.11 16.32
C ASP A 78 3.72 -4.58 16.18
N GLU A 79 4.82 -3.97 15.74
CA GLU A 79 4.87 -2.52 15.52
C GLU A 79 3.95 -2.09 14.37
N LEU A 80 4.01 -2.80 13.24
CA LEU A 80 3.10 -2.53 12.12
C LEU A 80 1.65 -2.86 12.51
N ALA A 81 1.40 -3.95 13.23
CA ALA A 81 0.06 -4.28 13.73
C ALA A 81 -0.51 -3.15 14.61
N ALA A 82 0.31 -2.63 15.53
CA ALA A 82 -0.07 -1.52 16.39
C ALA A 82 -0.36 -0.25 15.59
N VAL A 83 0.40 0.05 14.53
CA VAL A 83 0.11 1.17 13.61
C VAL A 83 -1.23 0.99 12.91
N LEU A 84 -1.48 -0.20 12.34
CA LEU A 84 -2.72 -0.52 11.65
C LEU A 84 -3.93 -0.33 12.55
N ASP A 85 -3.88 -0.83 13.78
CA ASP A 85 -4.99 -0.76 14.73
C ASP A 85 -5.14 0.64 15.35
N ARG A 86 -4.04 1.25 15.83
CA ARG A 86 -4.06 2.59 16.44
C ARG A 86 -4.65 3.62 15.50
N HIS A 87 -4.26 3.56 14.23
CA HIS A 87 -4.71 4.52 13.24
C HIS A 87 -5.96 4.08 12.49
N ARG A 88 -6.56 2.93 12.84
CA ARG A 88 -7.74 2.35 12.18
C ARG A 88 -7.57 2.32 10.65
N ILE A 89 -6.45 1.78 10.20
CA ILE A 89 -6.13 1.69 8.77
C ILE A 89 -7.14 0.75 8.11
N THR A 90 -7.72 1.21 7.00
CA THR A 90 -8.68 0.46 6.18
C THR A 90 -8.07 -0.08 4.90
N HIS A 91 -7.06 0.63 4.38
CA HIS A 91 -6.40 0.36 3.11
C HIS A 91 -4.89 0.41 3.31
N ALA A 92 -4.17 -0.62 2.88
CA ALA A 92 -2.71 -0.63 2.94
C ALA A 92 -2.13 -1.38 1.75
N LEU A 93 -1.02 -0.87 1.21
CA LEU A 93 -0.13 -1.59 0.30
C LEU A 93 1.06 -2.10 1.12
N ILE A 94 1.16 -3.41 1.29
CA ILE A 94 2.19 -4.04 2.12
C ILE A 94 2.90 -5.12 1.30
N PRO A 95 4.23 -5.05 1.12
CA PRO A 95 4.99 -6.12 0.47
C PRO A 95 4.80 -7.47 1.18
N PRO A 96 4.73 -8.59 0.44
CA PRO A 96 4.59 -9.92 1.04
C PRO A 96 5.57 -10.21 2.18
N ALA A 97 6.84 -9.83 2.06
CA ALA A 97 7.83 -10.01 3.12
C ALA A 97 7.45 -9.28 4.43
N ALA A 98 6.95 -8.05 4.37
CA ALA A 98 6.50 -7.31 5.55
C ALA A 98 5.19 -7.88 6.11
N LEU A 99 4.24 -8.21 5.22
CA LEU A 99 2.96 -8.82 5.59
C LEU A 99 3.15 -10.15 6.35
N ALA A 100 4.16 -10.93 5.98
CA ALA A 100 4.49 -12.20 6.63
C ALA A 100 4.89 -12.04 8.11
N THR A 101 5.42 -10.89 8.49
CA THR A 101 5.84 -10.64 9.87
C THR A 101 4.69 -10.34 10.82
N LEU A 102 3.53 -9.91 10.30
CA LEU A 102 2.39 -9.53 11.12
C LEU A 102 1.80 -10.74 11.91
N PRO A 103 1.25 -10.50 13.11
CA PRO A 103 0.43 -11.46 13.83
C PRO A 103 -0.81 -11.86 13.03
N ASP A 104 -1.44 -12.98 13.40
CA ASP A 104 -2.55 -13.50 12.61
C ASP A 104 -3.76 -12.57 12.70
N PRO A 105 -4.39 -12.19 11.58
CA PRO A 105 -5.62 -11.41 11.65
C PRO A 105 -6.74 -12.16 12.39
N ALA A 106 -6.71 -13.50 12.46
CA ALA A 106 -7.62 -14.31 13.27
C ALA A 106 -7.46 -14.04 14.78
N ASP A 107 -6.27 -13.64 15.24
CA ASP A 107 -5.99 -13.23 16.62
C ASP A 107 -6.45 -11.78 16.91
N GLY A 108 -7.03 -11.11 15.89
CA GLY A 108 -7.64 -9.80 16.02
C GLY A 108 -6.66 -8.63 15.83
N ALA A 109 -5.57 -8.83 15.09
CA ALA A 109 -4.75 -7.75 14.57
C ALA A 109 -5.37 -7.13 13.30
N ALA A 110 -5.04 -5.86 13.02
CA ALA A 110 -5.44 -5.15 11.79
C ALA A 110 -6.97 -5.16 11.55
N ARG A 111 -7.75 -4.93 12.61
CA ARG A 111 -9.22 -5.17 12.60
C ARG A 111 -10.00 -4.30 11.63
N SER A 112 -9.48 -3.11 11.33
CA SER A 112 -10.11 -2.16 10.42
C SER A 112 -9.73 -2.38 8.97
N LEU A 113 -8.76 -3.26 8.68
CA LEU A 113 -8.18 -3.44 7.36
C LEU A 113 -9.17 -4.20 6.44
N SER A 114 -9.93 -3.45 5.64
CA SER A 114 -10.93 -3.96 4.71
C SER A 114 -10.35 -4.26 3.32
N THR A 115 -9.30 -3.54 2.92
CA THR A 115 -8.60 -3.74 1.64
C THR A 115 -7.10 -3.85 1.88
N LEU A 116 -6.54 -5.00 1.54
CA LEU A 116 -5.11 -5.28 1.58
C LEU A 116 -4.58 -5.41 0.15
N ILE A 117 -3.63 -4.56 -0.21
CA ILE A 117 -2.93 -4.62 -1.49
C ILE A 117 -1.54 -5.21 -1.19
N VAL A 118 -1.12 -6.18 -1.99
CA VAL A 118 0.24 -6.72 -2.00
C VAL A 118 0.87 -6.46 -3.36
N GLY A 119 2.19 -6.28 -3.41
CA GLY A 119 2.91 -6.00 -4.64
C GLY A 119 4.42 -5.95 -4.41
N ALA A 120 5.16 -5.52 -5.43
CA ALA A 120 6.63 -5.48 -5.50
C ALA A 120 7.35 -6.85 -5.47
N GLU A 121 6.72 -7.89 -4.92
CA GLU A 121 7.26 -9.25 -4.84
C GLU A 121 6.17 -10.29 -5.12
N ALA A 122 6.57 -11.53 -5.37
CA ALA A 122 5.62 -12.63 -5.49
C ALA A 122 4.91 -12.88 -4.15
N CYS A 123 3.58 -12.98 -4.17
CA CYS A 123 2.78 -13.31 -2.99
C CYS A 123 2.59 -14.84 -2.87
N PRO A 124 3.10 -15.50 -1.80
CA PRO A 124 2.87 -16.91 -1.57
C PRO A 124 1.39 -17.22 -1.25
N ALA A 125 0.90 -18.38 -1.70
CA ALA A 125 -0.49 -18.81 -1.47
C ALA A 125 -0.87 -18.84 0.03
N GLY A 126 0.04 -19.27 0.91
CA GLY A 126 -0.21 -19.28 2.35
C GLY A 126 -0.46 -17.89 2.96
N LEU A 127 0.09 -16.82 2.38
CA LEU A 127 -0.28 -15.46 2.79
C LEU A 127 -1.68 -15.09 2.32
N VAL A 128 -2.08 -15.53 1.13
CA VAL A 128 -3.45 -15.34 0.62
C VAL A 128 -4.46 -16.07 1.50
N ASP A 129 -4.20 -17.33 1.85
CA ASP A 129 -5.09 -18.11 2.71
C ASP A 129 -5.29 -17.46 4.09
N ARG A 130 -4.22 -16.87 4.64
CA ARG A 130 -4.23 -16.16 5.92
C ARG A 130 -4.93 -14.80 5.84
N TRP A 131 -4.68 -14.03 4.78
CA TRP A 131 -5.05 -12.62 4.71
C TRP A 131 -6.26 -12.30 3.83
N ALA A 132 -6.70 -13.16 2.93
CA ALA A 132 -7.88 -12.92 2.12
C ALA A 132 -9.23 -13.07 2.88
N PRO A 133 -9.40 -13.98 3.86
CA PRO A 133 -10.69 -14.14 4.52
C PRO A 133 -11.19 -12.86 5.19
N GLY A 134 -12.45 -12.51 4.92
CA GLY A 134 -13.12 -11.35 5.51
C GLY A 134 -12.68 -9.98 5.00
N ARG A 135 -11.82 -9.92 3.96
CA ARG A 135 -11.35 -8.66 3.37
C ARG A 135 -11.09 -8.76 1.88
N ARG A 136 -10.94 -7.63 1.22
CA ARG A 136 -10.52 -7.53 -0.18
C ARG A 136 -8.99 -7.63 -0.24
N MET A 137 -8.45 -8.72 -0.77
CA MET A 137 -7.02 -8.85 -1.01
C MET A 137 -6.71 -8.75 -2.51
N ILE A 138 -5.81 -7.86 -2.88
CA ILE A 138 -5.46 -7.58 -4.28
C ILE A 138 -3.95 -7.70 -4.46
N ASN A 139 -3.54 -8.54 -5.40
CA ASN A 139 -2.16 -8.57 -5.87
C ASN A 139 -2.00 -7.56 -7.03
N SER A 140 -1.22 -6.50 -6.81
CA SER A 140 -0.96 -5.44 -7.77
C SER A 140 0.45 -5.57 -8.33
N TYR A 141 0.56 -5.45 -9.65
CA TYR A 141 1.81 -5.53 -10.38
C TYR A 141 2.03 -4.27 -11.22
N GLY A 142 3.25 -3.73 -11.16
CA GLY A 142 3.74 -2.63 -11.97
C GLY A 142 5.28 -2.61 -11.93
N PRO A 143 5.96 -2.19 -13.01
CA PRO A 143 7.42 -2.07 -13.08
C PRO A 143 7.96 -0.75 -12.56
#